data_AF-A0A540VHS2-F1
#
_entry.id   AF-A0A540VHS2-F1
#
_cell.length_a   1.000
_cell.length_b   1.000
_cell.length_c   1.000
_cell.angle_alpha   90.00
_cell.angle_beta   90.00
_cell.angle_gamma   90.00
#
_symmetry.space_group_name_H-M   'P 1'
#
loop_
_entity.id
_entity.type
_entity.pdbx_description
1 polymer ?
#
loop_
_entity_poly.entity_id
_entity_poly.type
_entity_poly.pdbx_seq_one_letter_code
_entity_poly.pdbx_strand_id
1 'polypeptide(L)'
;MSPIGPGRISLRSLAVVLLLSVGLLGAYWPQISPVILGQDQAQASEYTYIADLDFWQRTERETRVEARAHFSLDYDLREVPLQLGDWQGQEVPESNQEVIILLDPEQYVQRLYQNSRGQYIWLSLIGGRSSQPFHAPDICYDADGWQYNLSSTAFPLDGGGQIHGLWMEAHKQFPGDDFLTEHVVFYFYLFPNRNRELKDGIVLFKLTSVRYGTVEETLALHADFVRQLFSRATQP
;
A
#
# COMPACT_ATOMS: atom_id res chain seq x y z
N MET A 1 24.49 -65.11 13.12
CA MET A 1 23.45 -64.08 12.94
C MET A 1 22.60 -64.07 14.20
N SER A 2 22.79 -63.09 15.07
CA SER A 2 22.00 -62.93 16.30
C SER A 2 20.93 -61.86 16.09
N PRO A 3 19.69 -62.05 16.54
CA PRO A 3 18.62 -61.07 16.32
C PRO A 3 18.78 -59.86 17.25
N ILE A 4 18.64 -58.67 16.69
CA ILE A 4 18.58 -57.40 17.41
C ILE A 4 17.22 -57.34 18.12
N GLY A 5 17.23 -57.40 19.46
CA GLY A 5 16.02 -57.28 20.28
C GLY A 5 15.43 -55.86 20.23
N PRO A 6 14.10 -55.70 20.37
CA PRO A 6 13.45 -54.40 20.33
C PRO A 6 13.92 -53.51 21.49
N GLY A 7 14.47 -52.34 21.16
CA GLY A 7 14.92 -51.35 22.13
C GLY A 7 13.77 -50.90 23.01
N ARG A 8 13.86 -51.19 24.32
CA ARG A 8 12.91 -50.69 25.31
C ARG A 8 13.07 -49.17 25.42
N ILE A 9 12.09 -48.42 24.92
CA ILE A 9 11.99 -46.98 25.12
C ILE A 9 11.81 -46.76 26.63
N SER A 10 12.78 -46.10 27.26
CA SER A 10 12.67 -45.80 28.69
C SER A 10 11.60 -44.74 28.94
N LEU A 11 10.93 -44.78 30.10
CA LEU A 11 9.98 -43.72 30.50
C LEU A 11 10.59 -42.32 30.41
N ARG A 12 11.91 -42.20 30.62
CA ARG A 12 12.65 -40.94 30.49
C ARG A 12 12.71 -40.47 29.03
N SER A 13 12.95 -41.38 28.09
CA SER A 13 12.94 -41.09 26.65
C SER A 13 11.56 -40.61 26.19
N LEU A 14 10.49 -41.20 26.74
CA LEU A 14 9.12 -40.83 26.43
C LEU A 14 8.76 -39.45 27.01
N ALA A 15 9.22 -39.14 28.22
CA ALA A 15 9.05 -37.81 28.82
C ALA A 15 9.81 -36.70 28.07
N VAL A 16 11.03 -36.98 27.60
CA VAL A 16 11.82 -36.02 26.81
C VAL A 16 11.15 -35.74 25.46
N VAL A 17 10.68 -36.77 24.76
CA VAL A 17 9.94 -36.58 23.49
C VAL A 17 8.68 -35.75 23.73
N LEU A 18 7.92 -36.03 24.79
CA LEU A 18 6.72 -35.28 25.12
C LEU A 18 7.02 -33.80 25.40
N LEU A 19 8.06 -33.52 26.18
CA LEU A 19 8.52 -32.15 26.47
C LEU A 19 8.97 -31.41 25.20
N LEU A 20 9.70 -32.09 24.31
CA LEU A 20 10.12 -31.51 23.03
C LEU A 20 8.94 -31.24 22.10
N SER A 21 7.95 -32.14 22.05
CA SER A 21 6.72 -31.93 21.27
C SER A 21 5.89 -30.77 21.82
N VAL A 22 5.77 -30.63 23.14
CA VAL A 22 5.09 -29.49 23.78
C VAL A 22 5.86 -28.18 23.52
N GLY A 23 7.20 -28.21 23.58
CA GLY A 23 8.03 -27.06 23.26
C GLY A 23 7.91 -26.62 21.80
N LEU A 24 7.90 -27.57 20.86
CA LEU A 24 7.64 -27.30 19.44
C LEU A 24 6.22 -26.77 19.23
N LEU A 25 5.20 -27.39 19.82
CA LEU A 25 3.83 -26.90 19.72
C LEU A 25 3.70 -25.49 20.28
N GLY A 26 4.32 -25.17 21.43
CA GLY A 26 4.31 -23.82 22.01
C GLY A 26 5.07 -22.79 21.18
N ALA A 27 6.23 -23.14 20.62
CA ALA A 27 7.04 -22.23 19.80
C ALA A 27 6.39 -21.90 18.46
N TYR A 28 5.67 -22.87 17.87
CA TYR A 28 5.01 -22.70 16.57
C TYR A 28 3.51 -22.39 16.67
N TRP A 29 2.91 -22.43 17.87
CA TRP A 29 1.50 -22.08 18.10
C TRP A 29 1.11 -20.70 17.52
N PRO A 30 1.89 -19.62 17.67
CA PRO A 30 1.53 -18.30 17.13
C PRO A 30 1.50 -18.26 15.60
N GLN A 31 2.22 -19.16 14.92
CA GLN A 31 2.28 -19.20 13.46
C GLN A 31 1.14 -20.05 12.87
N ILE A 32 0.61 -20.99 13.63
CA ILE A 32 -0.46 -21.89 13.19
C ILE A 32 -1.84 -21.39 13.65
N SER A 33 -1.90 -20.57 14.71
CA SER A 33 -3.15 -20.00 15.22
C SER A 33 -3.98 -19.21 14.19
N PRO A 34 -3.42 -18.39 13.28
CA PRO A 34 -4.24 -17.70 12.27
C PRO A 34 -4.74 -18.62 11.15
N VAL A 35 -4.22 -19.85 11.03
CA VAL A 35 -4.61 -20.82 9.98
C VAL A 35 -5.73 -21.76 10.48
N ILE A 36 -5.78 -22.06 11.78
CA ILE A 36 -6.74 -23.03 12.37
C ILE A 36 -7.93 -22.34 13.05
N LEU A 37 -7.72 -21.20 13.72
CA LEU A 37 -8.84 -20.31 13.99
C LEU A 37 -9.08 -19.57 12.70
N GLY A 38 -10.09 -19.98 11.93
CA GLY A 38 -10.71 -19.11 10.95
C GLY A 38 -11.13 -17.84 11.69
N GLN A 39 -10.21 -16.87 11.75
CA GLN A 39 -10.55 -15.51 12.09
C GLN A 39 -11.44 -15.10 10.94
N ASP A 40 -12.75 -15.23 11.22
CA ASP A 40 -13.81 -14.49 10.58
C ASP A 40 -13.21 -13.18 10.12
N GLN A 41 -13.26 -12.95 8.81
CA GLN A 41 -12.93 -11.68 8.20
C GLN A 41 -13.45 -10.60 9.13
N ALA A 42 -12.52 -9.95 9.85
CA ALA A 42 -12.85 -8.86 10.73
C ALA A 42 -13.74 -7.96 9.88
N GLN A 43 -15.00 -7.79 10.30
CA GLN A 43 -15.93 -6.87 9.68
C GLN A 43 -15.13 -5.59 9.48
N ALA A 44 -14.71 -5.33 8.23
CA ALA A 44 -13.82 -4.24 7.94
C ALA A 44 -14.59 -3.02 8.39
N SER A 45 -14.13 -2.38 9.46
CA SER A 45 -14.71 -1.13 9.88
C SER A 45 -14.41 -0.19 8.72
N GLU A 46 -15.41 0.11 7.89
CA GLU A 46 -15.22 0.97 6.73
C GLU A 46 -14.93 2.38 7.24
N TYR A 47 -13.71 2.84 7.01
CA TYR A 47 -13.25 4.16 7.40
C TYR A 47 -13.69 5.16 6.34
N THR A 48 -14.17 6.33 6.74
CA THR A 48 -14.60 7.35 5.78
C THR A 48 -13.56 8.46 5.67
N TYR A 49 -13.24 8.83 4.43
CA TYR A 49 -12.34 9.94 4.11
C TYR A 49 -12.96 10.84 3.04
N ILE A 50 -12.40 12.04 2.88
CA ILE A 50 -12.60 12.85 1.67
C ILE A 50 -11.40 12.65 0.77
N ALA A 51 -11.63 12.28 -0.48
CA ALA A 51 -10.63 12.18 -1.53
C ALA A 51 -10.76 13.37 -2.49
N ASP A 52 -9.65 14.03 -2.83
CA ASP A 52 -9.60 15.12 -3.79
C ASP A 52 -8.25 15.17 -4.53
N LEU A 53 -8.17 15.98 -5.59
CA LEU A 53 -6.99 16.10 -6.45
C LEU A 53 -6.00 17.19 -6.01
N ASP A 54 -6.46 18.13 -5.20
CA ASP A 54 -5.67 19.28 -4.74
C ASP A 54 -5.69 19.33 -3.22
N PHE A 55 -4.52 19.55 -2.60
CA PHE A 55 -4.42 19.57 -1.14
C PHE A 55 -4.91 20.90 -0.53
N TRP A 56 -4.85 22.00 -1.30
CA TRP A 56 -5.18 23.36 -0.88
C TRP A 56 -6.60 23.76 -1.28
N GLN A 57 -6.98 23.53 -2.54
CA GLN A 57 -8.31 23.87 -3.06
C GLN A 57 -9.24 22.65 -3.06
N ARG A 58 -10.54 22.92 -2.98
CA ARG A 58 -11.56 21.90 -3.29
C ARG A 58 -11.79 21.87 -4.78
N THR A 59 -11.76 20.68 -5.36
CA THR A 59 -12.10 20.51 -6.77
C THR A 59 -13.54 19.99 -6.93
N GLU A 60 -14.09 20.09 -8.14
CA GLU A 60 -15.38 19.49 -8.47
C GLU A 60 -15.37 17.94 -8.42
N ARG A 61 -14.19 17.34 -8.18
CA ARG A 61 -13.96 15.90 -8.08
C ARG A 61 -13.78 15.43 -6.63
N GLU A 62 -14.01 16.31 -5.65
CA GLU A 62 -14.06 15.95 -4.23
C GLU A 62 -15.12 14.86 -4.01
N THR A 63 -14.75 13.75 -3.38
CA THR A 63 -15.65 12.63 -3.09
C THR A 63 -15.44 12.13 -1.67
N ARG A 64 -16.50 11.62 -1.06
CA ARG A 64 -16.38 10.83 0.17
C ARG A 64 -16.10 9.39 -0.23
N VAL A 65 -15.11 8.76 0.39
CA VAL A 65 -14.72 7.38 0.10
C VAL A 65 -14.75 6.51 1.35
N GLU A 66 -15.21 5.28 1.19
CA GLU A 66 -15.15 4.22 2.21
C GLU A 66 -13.89 3.39 1.97
N ALA A 67 -13.03 3.30 2.98
CA ALA A 67 -11.73 2.64 2.93
C ALA A 67 -11.68 1.43 3.87
N ARG A 68 -10.87 0.44 3.49
CA ARG A 68 -10.65 -0.82 4.22
C ARG A 68 -9.40 -0.78 5.11
N ALA A 69 -8.72 0.36 5.17
CA ALA A 69 -7.53 0.60 5.97
C ALA A 69 -7.50 2.05 6.49
N HIS A 70 -6.70 2.29 7.53
CA HIS A 70 -6.52 3.61 8.10
C HIS A 70 -5.61 4.49 7.23
N PHE A 71 -6.11 5.67 6.85
CA PHE A 71 -5.39 6.71 6.12
C PHE A 71 -5.47 8.08 6.83
N SER A 72 -5.45 8.10 8.16
CA SER A 72 -5.29 9.34 8.94
C SER A 72 -4.07 9.27 9.84
N LEU A 73 -3.56 10.44 10.21
CA LEU A 73 -2.38 10.61 11.06
C LEU A 73 -2.64 10.34 12.55
N ASP A 74 -3.85 9.89 12.90
CA ASP A 74 -4.15 9.39 14.25
C ASP A 74 -3.80 7.90 14.41
N TYR A 75 -3.41 7.24 13.30
CA TYR A 75 -3.00 5.85 13.23
C TYR A 75 -1.63 5.73 12.54
N ASP A 76 -0.94 4.60 12.73
CA ASP A 76 0.29 4.30 12.00
C ASP A 76 -0.09 3.89 10.57
N LEU A 77 0.34 4.64 9.56
CA LEU A 77 0.09 4.33 8.15
C LEU A 77 0.70 2.97 7.72
N ARG A 78 1.62 2.41 8.51
CA ARG A 78 2.12 1.04 8.33
C ARG A 78 1.08 -0.04 8.70
N GLU A 79 -0.07 0.31 9.25
CA GLU A 79 -1.15 -0.65 9.50
C GLU A 79 -1.93 -1.01 8.24
N VAL A 80 -1.69 -0.35 7.09
CA VAL A 80 -2.22 -0.80 5.80
C VAL A 80 -1.83 -2.28 5.58
N PRO A 81 -2.72 -3.18 5.13
CA PRO A 81 -2.37 -4.59 5.03
C PRO A 81 -1.28 -4.88 4.00
N LEU A 82 -0.37 -5.80 4.32
CA LEU A 82 0.59 -6.35 3.35
C LEU A 82 -0.05 -7.41 2.44
N GLN A 83 -1.26 -7.88 2.73
CA GLN A 83 -2.02 -8.76 1.82
C GLN A 83 -3.27 -8.02 1.36
N LEU A 84 -3.40 -7.80 0.05
CA LEU A 84 -4.53 -7.09 -0.56
C LEU A 84 -5.05 -7.88 -1.76
N GLY A 85 -6.04 -8.74 -1.54
CA GLY A 85 -6.53 -9.63 -2.61
C GLY A 85 -5.39 -10.51 -3.15
N ASP A 86 -5.07 -10.38 -4.44
CA ASP A 86 -3.96 -11.09 -5.11
C ASP A 86 -2.58 -10.45 -4.87
N TRP A 87 -2.51 -9.30 -4.19
CA TRP A 87 -1.27 -8.56 -4.00
C TRP A 87 -0.59 -8.92 -2.69
N GLN A 88 0.66 -9.38 -2.77
CA GLN A 88 1.57 -9.58 -1.66
C GLN A 88 2.54 -8.39 -1.55
N GLY A 89 2.45 -7.68 -0.44
CA GLY A 89 3.25 -6.53 -0.07
C GLY A 89 4.48 -6.91 0.74
N GLN A 90 5.52 -6.09 0.61
CA GLN A 90 6.68 -6.06 1.49
C GLN A 90 7.07 -4.62 1.77
N GLU A 91 7.62 -4.38 2.96
CA GLU A 91 8.31 -3.13 3.27
C GLU A 91 9.56 -3.02 2.39
N VAL A 92 9.78 -1.84 1.83
CA VAL A 92 11.03 -1.53 1.14
C VAL A 92 11.76 -0.42 1.90
N PRO A 93 13.08 -0.55 2.12
CA PRO A 93 13.85 0.51 2.76
C PRO A 93 13.64 1.84 2.03
N GLU A 94 13.42 2.90 2.80
CA GLU A 94 13.29 4.25 2.27
C GLU A 94 14.65 4.71 1.76
N SER A 95 14.88 4.58 0.45
CA SER A 95 16.14 4.99 -0.18
C SER A 95 16.08 6.37 -0.84
N ASN A 96 14.88 6.96 -0.96
CA ASN A 96 14.72 8.26 -1.59
C ASN A 96 14.93 9.38 -0.56
N GLN A 97 16.20 9.77 -0.38
CA GLN A 97 16.61 10.80 0.55
C GLN A 97 16.00 12.18 0.23
N GLU A 98 15.67 12.47 -1.04
CA GLU A 98 15.07 13.75 -1.43
C GLU A 98 13.64 13.89 -0.87
N VAL A 99 12.84 12.82 -0.94
CA VAL A 99 11.49 12.76 -0.34
C VAL A 99 11.56 12.96 1.17
N ILE A 100 12.50 12.29 1.85
CA ILE A 100 12.63 12.36 3.32
C ILE A 100 13.13 13.74 3.77
N ILE A 101 14.13 14.31 3.09
CA ILE A 101 14.81 15.53 3.52
C ILE A 101 14.02 16.80 3.13
N LEU A 102 13.35 16.80 1.97
CA LEU A 102 12.68 18.00 1.47
C LEU A 102 11.24 18.13 1.99
N LEU A 103 10.55 17.00 2.18
CA LEU A 103 9.12 17.01 2.52
C LEU A 103 8.84 17.03 4.03
N ASP A 104 9.79 16.62 4.86
CA ASP A 104 9.64 16.54 6.32
C ASP A 104 8.26 15.95 6.74
N PRO A 105 7.89 14.76 6.22
CA PRO A 105 6.58 14.19 6.50
C PRO A 105 6.51 13.71 7.96
N GLU A 106 5.32 13.80 8.56
CA GLU A 106 5.08 13.23 9.88
C GLU A 106 5.10 11.70 9.82
N GLN A 107 4.55 11.15 8.73
CA GLN A 107 4.61 9.73 8.43
C GLN A 107 4.92 9.51 6.96
N TYR A 108 5.85 8.61 6.67
CA TYR A 108 6.13 8.14 5.32
C TYR A 108 6.14 6.61 5.34
N VAL A 109 5.44 6.02 4.37
CA VAL A 109 5.40 4.57 4.17
C VAL A 109 5.64 4.30 2.70
N GLN A 110 6.57 3.41 2.39
CA GLN A 110 6.78 2.90 1.05
C GLN A 110 6.80 1.38 1.04
N ARG A 111 5.96 0.79 0.19
CA ARG A 111 5.81 -0.65 0.05
C ARG A 111 5.80 -1.08 -1.39
N LEU A 112 6.39 -2.25 -1.64
CA LEU A 112 6.29 -2.92 -2.94
C LEU A 112 5.24 -4.02 -2.82
N TYR A 113 4.21 -3.96 -3.65
CA TYR A 113 3.21 -5.01 -3.79
C TYR A 113 3.43 -5.75 -5.11
N GLN A 114 3.39 -7.07 -5.09
CA GLN A 114 3.48 -7.93 -6.26
C GLN A 114 2.24 -8.82 -6.36
N ASN A 115 1.67 -8.97 -7.55
CA ASN A 115 0.55 -9.86 -7.81
C ASN A 115 0.98 -11.22 -8.38
N SER A 116 0.05 -12.16 -8.53
CA SER A 116 0.32 -13.51 -9.06
C SER A 116 0.84 -13.53 -10.50
N ARG A 117 0.63 -12.44 -11.26
CA ARG A 117 1.16 -12.26 -12.63
C ARG A 117 2.59 -11.72 -12.65
N GLY A 118 3.19 -11.51 -11.48
CA GLY A 118 4.55 -10.97 -11.33
C GLY A 118 4.64 -9.45 -11.52
N GLN A 119 3.51 -8.76 -11.72
CA GLN A 119 3.48 -7.30 -11.82
C GLN A 119 3.62 -6.69 -10.43
N TYR A 120 4.29 -5.55 -10.36
CA TYR A 120 4.53 -4.82 -9.14
C TYR A 120 4.04 -3.36 -9.17
N ILE A 121 3.63 -2.87 -8.00
CA ILE A 121 3.26 -1.49 -7.71
C ILE A 121 3.97 -1.06 -6.42
N TRP A 122 4.56 0.13 -6.44
CA TRP A 122 4.95 0.83 -5.23
C TRP A 122 3.76 1.65 -4.70
N LEU A 123 3.38 1.40 -3.46
CA LEU A 123 2.51 2.26 -2.69
C LEU A 123 3.37 3.19 -1.85
N SER A 124 3.18 4.49 -2.01
CA SER A 124 3.77 5.53 -1.17
C SER A 124 2.64 6.29 -0.47
N LEU A 125 2.70 6.35 0.86
CA LEU A 125 1.82 7.15 1.70
C LEU A 125 2.65 8.22 2.37
N ILE A 126 2.31 9.49 2.12
CA ILE A 126 3.01 10.63 2.71
C ILE A 126 1.98 11.43 3.51
N GLY A 127 2.16 11.46 4.82
CA GLY A 127 1.25 12.09 5.76
C GLY A 127 1.89 13.26 6.49
N GLY A 128 1.15 14.34 6.69
CA GLY A 128 1.62 15.51 7.42
C GLY A 128 0.50 16.48 7.83
N ARG A 129 0.78 17.26 8.88
CA ARG A 129 -0.06 18.37 9.36
C ARG A 129 0.48 19.76 8.99
N SER A 130 1.58 19.81 8.22
CA SER A 130 2.12 21.01 7.59
C SER A 130 1.84 20.96 6.08
N SER A 131 1.89 22.10 5.40
CA SER A 131 1.73 22.13 3.93
C SER A 131 3.00 21.76 3.17
N GLN A 132 4.16 21.74 3.85
CA GLN A 132 5.48 21.50 3.24
C GLN A 132 5.60 20.17 2.48
N PRO A 133 5.04 19.03 2.94
CA PRO A 133 5.13 17.77 2.21
C PRO A 133 4.30 17.74 0.93
N PHE A 134 3.34 18.67 0.79
CA PHE A 134 2.32 18.60 -0.23
C PHE A 134 2.61 19.60 -1.34
N HIS A 135 3.06 19.07 -2.46
CA HIS A 135 3.16 19.77 -3.72
C HIS A 135 2.82 18.77 -4.83
N ALA A 136 2.39 19.27 -5.98
CA ALA A 136 2.09 18.40 -7.11
C ALA A 136 3.40 17.67 -7.54
N PRO A 137 3.39 16.33 -7.68
CA PRO A 137 4.59 15.56 -8.00
C PRO A 137 5.37 16.05 -9.21
N ASP A 138 4.70 16.67 -10.18
CA ASP A 138 5.28 17.20 -11.42
C ASP A 138 6.46 18.14 -11.19
N ILE A 139 6.46 18.92 -10.10
CA ILE A 139 7.58 19.78 -9.73
C ILE A 139 8.88 18.97 -9.53
N CYS A 140 8.82 17.80 -8.88
CA CYS A 140 10.00 16.95 -8.72
C CYS A 140 10.45 16.33 -10.04
N TYR A 141 9.50 15.98 -10.92
CA TYR A 141 9.79 15.43 -12.24
C TYR A 141 10.48 16.46 -13.13
N ASP A 142 9.97 17.70 -13.14
CA ASP A 142 10.59 18.83 -13.84
C ASP A 142 12.01 19.10 -13.32
N ALA A 143 12.17 19.15 -12.00
CA ALA A 143 13.46 19.44 -11.36
C ALA A 143 14.53 18.38 -11.67
N ASP A 144 14.12 17.10 -11.76
CA ASP A 144 15.01 15.99 -12.12
C ASP A 144 15.04 15.74 -13.66
N GLY A 145 14.42 16.60 -14.47
CA GLY A 145 14.52 16.55 -15.94
C GLY A 145 13.80 15.36 -16.59
N TRP A 146 12.75 14.86 -15.95
CA TRP A 146 11.82 13.91 -16.58
C TRP A 146 10.95 14.62 -17.60
N GLN A 147 10.51 13.87 -18.61
CA GLN A 147 9.43 14.28 -19.48
C GLN A 147 8.19 13.50 -19.07
N TYR A 148 7.02 14.14 -19.11
CA TYR A 148 5.79 13.46 -18.70
C TYR A 148 4.52 13.98 -19.38
N ASN A 149 3.52 13.13 -19.41
CA ASN A 149 2.13 13.48 -19.66
C ASN A 149 1.38 13.47 -18.32
N LEU A 150 0.61 14.53 -18.02
CA LEU A 150 -0.19 14.63 -16.80
C LEU A 150 -1.68 14.79 -17.18
N SER A 151 -2.55 14.02 -16.53
CA SER A 151 -4.00 14.15 -16.67
C SER A 151 -4.69 13.63 -15.42
N SER A 152 -6.01 13.50 -15.47
CA SER A 152 -6.83 12.92 -14.40
C SER A 152 -7.68 11.79 -14.94
N THR A 153 -7.95 10.78 -14.11
CA THR A 153 -8.90 9.70 -14.42
C THR A 153 -9.77 9.39 -13.21
N ALA A 154 -10.85 8.64 -13.44
CA ALA A 154 -11.75 8.17 -12.40
C ALA A 154 -11.70 6.64 -12.35
N PHE A 155 -11.53 6.07 -11.16
CA PHE A 155 -11.59 4.64 -10.93
C PHE A 155 -12.94 4.28 -10.30
N PRO A 156 -13.78 3.46 -10.97
CA PRO A 156 -15.02 2.99 -10.38
C PRO A 156 -14.71 2.04 -9.22
N LEU A 157 -15.54 2.10 -8.17
CA LEU A 157 -15.43 1.24 -6.99
C LEU A 157 -16.56 0.21 -6.96
N ASP A 158 -16.29 -0.98 -6.41
CA ASP A 158 -17.22 -2.13 -6.48
C ASP A 158 -18.55 -1.87 -5.74
N GLY A 159 -18.51 -1.09 -4.66
CA GLY A 159 -19.68 -0.66 -3.89
C GLY A 159 -20.45 0.52 -4.52
N GLY A 160 -19.97 1.06 -5.64
CA GLY A 160 -20.55 2.18 -6.36
C GLY A 160 -19.77 3.49 -6.20
N GLY A 161 -20.02 4.41 -7.15
CA GLY A 161 -19.27 5.66 -7.25
C GLY A 161 -17.88 5.48 -7.87
N GLN A 162 -17.09 6.53 -7.82
CA GLN A 162 -15.73 6.56 -8.37
C GLN A 162 -14.82 7.44 -7.53
N ILE A 163 -13.55 7.09 -7.46
CA ILE A 163 -12.49 7.92 -6.91
C ILE A 163 -11.71 8.57 -8.04
N HIS A 164 -11.48 9.87 -7.95
CA HIS A 164 -10.67 10.60 -8.93
C HIS A 164 -9.21 10.63 -8.47
N GLY A 165 -8.29 10.53 -9.43
CA GLY A 165 -6.88 10.78 -9.18
C GLY A 165 -6.21 11.43 -10.39
N LEU A 166 -5.10 12.09 -10.11
CA LEU A 166 -4.17 12.55 -11.13
C LEU A 166 -3.28 11.37 -11.53
N TRP A 167 -2.97 11.26 -12.81
CA TRP A 167 -2.02 10.28 -13.29
C TRP A 167 -0.96 10.92 -14.17
N MET A 168 0.23 10.33 -14.12
CA MET A 168 1.38 10.77 -14.89
C MET A 168 2.05 9.58 -15.57
N GLU A 169 2.30 9.68 -16.87
CA GLU A 169 3.25 8.81 -17.56
C GLU A 169 4.55 9.60 -17.69
N ALA A 170 5.63 9.12 -17.06
CA ALA A 170 6.91 9.79 -17.02
C ALA A 170 7.99 8.92 -17.67
N HIS A 171 8.86 9.56 -18.45
CA HIS A 171 9.99 8.92 -19.11
C HIS A 171 11.27 9.74 -18.99
N LYS A 172 12.39 9.05 -18.81
CA LYS A 172 13.73 9.65 -18.73
C LYS A 172 14.77 8.68 -19.26
N GLN A 173 15.74 9.20 -20.02
CA GLN A 173 16.94 8.46 -20.40
C GLN A 173 18.04 8.78 -19.40
N PHE A 174 18.50 7.79 -18.62
CA PHE A 174 19.65 8.01 -17.75
C PHE A 174 20.96 7.89 -18.54
N PRO A 175 22.04 8.55 -18.09
CA PRO A 175 23.35 8.42 -18.71
C PRO A 175 23.82 6.96 -18.75
N GLY A 176 24.02 6.43 -19.95
CA GLY A 176 24.45 5.04 -20.16
C GLY A 176 23.31 4.05 -20.43
N ASP A 177 22.05 4.48 -20.38
CA ASP A 177 20.92 3.63 -20.72
C ASP A 177 20.70 3.57 -22.25
N ASP A 178 20.51 2.35 -22.76
CA ASP A 178 20.10 2.09 -24.14
C ASP A 178 18.60 2.36 -24.38
N PHE A 179 17.80 2.48 -23.31
CA PHE A 179 16.35 2.62 -23.36
C PHE A 179 15.85 3.70 -22.40
N LEU A 180 14.65 4.21 -22.64
CA LEU A 180 13.98 5.09 -21.69
C LEU A 180 13.53 4.28 -20.47
N THR A 181 13.80 4.82 -19.29
CA THR A 181 13.08 4.40 -18.09
C THR A 181 11.70 5.04 -18.13
N GLU A 182 10.65 4.22 -18.09
CA GLU A 182 9.26 4.64 -18.11
C GLU A 182 8.54 4.16 -16.85
N HIS A 183 7.71 5.02 -16.27
CA HIS A 183 6.80 4.63 -15.21
C HIS A 183 5.51 5.44 -15.23
N VAL A 184 4.47 4.86 -14.62
CA VAL A 184 3.16 5.47 -14.47
C VAL A 184 2.91 5.71 -12.99
N VAL A 185 2.42 6.91 -12.68
CA VAL A 185 2.01 7.33 -11.34
C VAL A 185 0.52 7.57 -11.32
N PHE A 186 -0.14 7.21 -10.22
CA PHE A 186 -1.51 7.62 -9.90
C PHE A 186 -1.56 8.13 -8.47
N TYR A 187 -2.16 9.30 -8.23
CA TYR A 187 -2.22 9.85 -6.88
C TYR A 187 -3.44 10.75 -6.62
N PHE A 188 -3.78 10.89 -5.34
CA PHE A 188 -4.81 11.79 -4.82
C PHE A 188 -4.55 12.05 -3.33
N TYR A 189 -5.26 13.02 -2.77
CA TYR A 189 -5.15 13.40 -1.35
C TYR A 189 -6.34 12.87 -0.56
N LEU A 190 -6.07 12.40 0.65
CA LEU A 190 -7.05 11.96 1.62
C LEU A 190 -7.07 12.92 2.81
N PHE A 191 -8.28 13.31 3.20
CA PHE A 191 -8.55 14.11 4.39
C PHE A 191 -9.44 13.32 5.34
N PRO A 192 -9.19 13.37 6.66
CA PRO A 192 -10.01 12.66 7.65
C PRO A 192 -11.48 13.09 7.64
N ASN A 193 -11.76 14.32 7.23
CA ASN A 193 -13.11 14.86 7.24
C ASN A 193 -13.27 16.02 6.25
N ARG A 194 -14.52 16.47 6.06
CA ARG A 194 -14.90 17.52 5.11
C ARG A 194 -14.35 18.89 5.46
N ASN A 195 -13.90 19.17 6.69
CA ASN A 195 -13.37 20.49 7.04
C ASN A 195 -11.97 20.72 6.43
N ARG A 196 -11.21 19.64 6.15
CA ARG A 196 -9.86 19.69 5.56
C ARG A 196 -8.89 20.60 6.35
N GLU A 197 -9.01 20.61 7.67
CA GLU A 197 -8.12 21.41 8.51
C GLU A 197 -6.75 20.75 8.60
N LEU A 198 -5.67 21.52 8.37
CA LEU A 198 -4.30 21.00 8.38
C LEU A 198 -3.94 20.25 9.67
N LYS A 199 -4.48 20.69 10.82
CA LYS A 199 -4.26 20.04 12.12
C LYS A 199 -4.84 18.61 12.18
N ASP A 200 -5.81 18.28 11.33
CA ASP A 200 -6.40 16.93 11.27
C ASP A 200 -5.51 16.01 10.43
N GLY A 201 -4.64 16.58 9.59
CA GLY A 201 -3.71 15.86 8.74
C GLY A 201 -4.23 15.64 7.32
N ILE A 202 -3.28 15.47 6.41
CA ILE A 202 -3.51 15.10 5.01
C ILE A 202 -2.64 13.88 4.73
N VAL A 203 -3.15 12.95 3.91
CA VAL A 203 -2.35 11.83 3.38
C VAL A 203 -2.37 11.89 1.86
N LEU A 204 -1.19 12.00 1.24
CA LEU A 204 -1.02 11.74 -0.19
C LEU A 204 -0.95 10.22 -0.39
N PHE A 205 -1.92 9.68 -1.14
CA PHE A 205 -1.93 8.32 -1.61
C PHE A 205 -1.32 8.29 -3.01
N LYS A 206 -0.18 7.61 -3.20
CA LYS A 206 0.52 7.54 -4.49
C LYS A 206 0.83 6.09 -4.84
N LEU A 207 0.47 5.71 -6.06
CA LEU A 207 0.89 4.48 -6.71
C LEU A 207 1.94 4.80 -7.76
N THR A 208 2.94 3.95 -7.90
CA THR A 208 3.93 4.02 -8.97
C THR A 208 4.21 2.62 -9.49
N SER A 209 4.33 2.45 -10.80
CA SER A 209 4.76 1.19 -11.40
C SER A 209 5.48 1.46 -12.71
N VAL A 210 6.23 0.48 -13.22
CA VAL A 210 6.59 0.51 -14.64
C VAL A 210 5.34 0.51 -15.52
N ARG A 211 5.51 0.86 -16.79
CA ARG A 211 4.46 0.73 -17.80
C ARG A 211 4.29 -0.73 -18.21
N TYR A 212 3.10 -1.28 -18.02
CA TYR A 212 2.71 -2.61 -18.48
C TYR A 212 1.87 -2.48 -19.76
N GLY A 213 2.49 -2.67 -20.92
CA GLY A 213 1.81 -2.53 -22.20
C GLY A 213 1.47 -1.07 -22.49
N THR A 214 0.19 -0.70 -22.47
CA THR A 214 -0.26 0.70 -22.61
C THR A 214 -0.43 1.42 -21.28
N VAL A 215 -0.60 2.75 -21.32
CA VAL A 215 -0.92 3.54 -20.13
C VAL A 215 -2.27 3.12 -19.56
N GLU A 216 -3.27 2.86 -20.40
CA GLU A 216 -4.60 2.42 -19.99
C GLU A 216 -4.57 1.06 -19.30
N GLU A 217 -3.76 0.12 -19.80
CA GLU A 217 -3.55 -1.19 -19.16
C GLU A 217 -2.87 -1.04 -17.79
N THR A 218 -1.91 -0.10 -17.68
CA THR A 218 -1.25 0.21 -16.41
C THR A 218 -2.19 0.91 -15.43
N LEU A 219 -3.03 1.82 -15.90
CA LEU A 219 -4.06 2.48 -15.07
C LEU A 219 -5.15 1.50 -14.63
N ALA A 220 -5.51 0.52 -15.46
CA ALA A 220 -6.41 -0.56 -15.05
C ALA A 220 -5.81 -1.39 -13.91
N LEU A 221 -4.50 -1.66 -13.95
CA LEU A 221 -3.78 -2.31 -12.85
C LEU A 221 -3.80 -1.47 -11.57
N HIS A 222 -3.60 -0.15 -11.67
CA HIS A 222 -3.72 0.77 -10.53
C HIS A 222 -5.15 0.80 -9.98
N ALA A 223 -6.16 0.79 -10.85
CA ALA A 223 -7.57 0.73 -10.45
C ALA A 223 -7.93 -0.57 -9.72
N ASP A 224 -7.42 -1.71 -10.19
CA ASP A 224 -7.55 -3.01 -9.51
C ASP A 224 -6.97 -2.96 -8.09
N PHE A 225 -5.80 -2.33 -7.92
CA PHE A 225 -5.15 -2.15 -6.62
C PHE A 225 -5.96 -1.21 -5.70
N VAL A 226 -6.41 -0.07 -6.22
CA VAL A 226 -7.24 0.90 -5.47
C VAL A 226 -8.51 0.25 -4.94
N ARG A 227 -9.18 -0.62 -5.72
CA ARG A 227 -10.39 -1.34 -5.26
C ARG A 227 -10.13 -2.31 -4.10
N GLN A 228 -8.89 -2.73 -3.86
CA GLN A 228 -8.55 -3.51 -2.66
C GLN A 228 -8.56 -2.67 -1.38
N LEU A 229 -8.45 -1.34 -1.50
CA LEU A 229 -8.33 -0.42 -0.38
C LEU A 229 -9.56 0.46 -0.20
N PHE A 230 -10.34 0.70 -1.26
CA PHE A 230 -11.54 1.54 -1.24
C PHE A 230 -12.74 0.76 -1.79
N SER A 231 -13.86 0.76 -1.06
CA SER A 231 -15.05 -0.02 -1.41
C SER A 231 -16.11 0.79 -2.14
N ARG A 232 -16.31 2.06 -1.78
CA ARG A 232 -17.39 2.90 -2.31
C ARG A 232 -17.00 4.38 -2.30
N ALA A 233 -17.60 5.14 -3.20
CA ALA A 233 -17.54 6.61 -3.18
C ALA A 233 -18.93 7.23 -3.30
N THR A 234 -19.13 8.37 -2.64
CA THR A 234 -20.35 9.18 -2.72
C THR A 234 -20.00 10.65 -2.84
N GLN A 235 -21.01 11.48 -3.11
CA GLN A 235 -20.87 12.93 -2.98
C GLN A 235 -20.48 13.30 -1.52
N PRO A 236 -19.62 14.32 -1.32
CA PRO A 236 -19.04 14.68 -0.02
C PRO A 236 -20.02 15.24 1.01
#